data_AF-A0A8H7AH84-F1
#
_entry.id   AF-A0A8H7AH84-F1
#
_cell.length_a   1.000
_cell.length_b   1.000
_cell.length_c   1.000
_cell.angle_alpha   90.00
_cell.angle_beta   90.00
_cell.angle_gamma   90.00
#
_symmetry.space_group_name_H-M   'P 1'
#
loop_
_entity.id
_entity.type
_entity.pdbx_description
1 polymer ?
#
loop_
_entity_poly.entity_id
_entity_poly.type
_entity_poly.pdbx_seq_one_letter_code
_entity_poly.pdbx_strand_id
1 'polypeptide(L)'
;MVSSPDNRPLLDAIAESNTRVGVMMPLRFLKNSVVDRYFFRGSIVARYTFIGFVKSLLQSKKDEKGHPSRRPCVYSILMNSDDGEGLGPNEIAAESTNLIIAGSDTTSTVLAAFFFYLTRCPAAYAQACSEVRSCFNSCSDLSNHARLASCTYLRACIDESMRIAPPVASALFREVESGGAVVDAHFLPAGCEGFSYHVYIVSLMSLLAR
;
A
#
# COMPACT_ATOMS: atom_id res chain seq x y z
N MET A 1 -0.09 18.38 9.37
CA MET A 1 1.02 18.13 8.42
C MET A 1 0.51 17.87 7.01
N VAL A 2 -0.26 16.82 6.72
CA VAL A 2 -0.74 16.56 5.33
C VAL A 2 -1.68 17.65 4.79
N SER A 3 -2.43 18.32 5.66
CA SER A 3 -3.27 19.48 5.33
C SER A 3 -2.53 20.82 5.22
N SER A 4 -1.21 20.85 5.46
CA SER A 4 -0.42 22.09 5.29
C SER A 4 -0.38 22.46 3.81
N PRO A 5 -0.53 23.76 3.45
CA PRO A 5 -0.32 24.23 2.08
C PRO A 5 1.00 23.75 1.48
N ASP A 6 2.05 23.64 2.30
CA ASP A 6 3.41 23.23 1.90
C ASP A 6 3.48 21.78 1.40
N ASN A 7 2.53 20.92 1.80
CA ASN A 7 2.49 19.50 1.43
C ASN A 7 1.49 19.20 0.31
N ARG A 8 0.81 20.21 -0.25
CA ARG A 8 -0.09 20.03 -1.41
C ARG A 8 0.61 19.47 -2.66
N PRO A 9 1.85 19.87 -2.99
CA PRO A 9 2.56 19.32 -4.15
C PRO A 9 2.93 17.83 -4.02
N LEU A 10 2.77 17.25 -2.83
CA LEU A 10 3.18 15.88 -2.56
C LEU A 10 2.33 14.85 -3.34
N LEU A 11 1.05 15.16 -3.60
CA LEU A 11 0.16 14.30 -4.39
C LEU A 11 0.60 14.26 -5.85
N ASP A 12 0.88 15.43 -6.44
CA ASP A 12 1.39 15.54 -7.81
C ASP A 12 2.75 14.85 -7.93
N ALA A 13 3.61 14.99 -6.91
CA ALA A 13 4.89 14.32 -6.85
C ALA A 13 4.74 12.78 -6.85
N ILE A 14 3.79 12.22 -6.11
CA ILE A 14 3.52 10.77 -6.11
C ILE A 14 3.04 10.32 -7.49
N ALA A 15 2.08 11.02 -8.09
CA ALA A 15 1.56 10.70 -9.41
C ALA A 15 2.66 10.74 -10.50
N GLU A 16 3.50 11.76 -10.46
CA GLU A 16 4.61 11.92 -11.41
C GLU A 16 5.70 10.85 -11.21
N SER A 17 5.98 10.48 -9.96
CA SER A 17 6.86 9.35 -9.64
C SER A 17 6.30 8.02 -10.18
N ASN A 18 5.01 7.76 -9.98
CA ASN A 18 4.34 6.54 -10.46
C ASN A 18 4.35 6.45 -11.98
N THR A 19 4.22 7.57 -12.69
CA THR A 19 4.32 7.62 -14.16
C THR A 19 5.69 7.13 -14.64
N ARG A 20 6.78 7.62 -14.04
CA ARG A 20 8.14 7.16 -14.38
C ARG A 20 8.32 5.68 -14.09
N VAL A 21 7.88 5.19 -12.92
CA VAL A 21 7.99 3.77 -12.57
C VAL A 21 7.19 2.90 -13.54
N GLY A 22 5.97 3.30 -13.88
CA GLY A 22 5.10 2.59 -14.82
C GLY A 22 5.68 2.51 -16.24
N VAL A 23 6.31 3.57 -16.74
CA VAL A 23 6.96 3.57 -18.06
C VAL A 23 8.28 2.81 -18.05
N MET A 24 9.04 2.86 -16.96
CA MET A 24 10.37 2.24 -16.89
C MET A 24 10.35 0.74 -16.59
N MET A 25 9.34 0.25 -15.87
CA MET A 25 9.22 -1.18 -15.56
C MET A 25 9.20 -2.09 -16.80
N PRO A 26 8.45 -1.81 -17.88
CA PRO A 26 8.50 -2.63 -19.10
C PRO A 26 9.74 -2.36 -19.96
N LEU A 27 10.34 -1.17 -19.87
CA LEU A 27 11.50 -0.75 -20.66
C LEU A 27 12.81 -1.06 -19.95
N ARG A 28 13.03 -2.34 -19.58
CA ARG A 28 14.21 -2.78 -18.82
C ARG A 28 15.56 -2.36 -19.47
N PHE A 29 15.61 -2.24 -20.80
CA PHE A 29 16.81 -1.79 -21.54
C PHE A 29 17.18 -0.32 -21.30
N LEU A 30 16.24 0.51 -20.82
CA LEU A 30 16.49 1.93 -20.50
C LEU A 30 16.87 2.16 -19.02
N LYS A 31 16.81 1.13 -18.17
CA LYS A 31 17.00 1.23 -16.70
C LYS A 31 18.31 1.90 -16.28
N ASN A 32 19.37 1.76 -17.10
CA ASN A 32 20.70 2.33 -16.84
C ASN A 32 21.10 3.42 -17.84
N SER A 33 20.16 3.89 -18.67
CA SER A 33 20.43 4.95 -19.64
C SER A 33 20.22 6.32 -19.01
N VAL A 34 20.98 7.33 -19.43
CA VAL A 34 20.76 8.74 -19.02
C VAL A 34 19.46 9.34 -19.57
N VAL A 35 18.77 8.62 -20.46
CA VAL A 35 17.55 9.04 -21.13
C VAL A 35 16.42 9.29 -20.13
N ASP A 36 16.39 8.54 -19.04
CA ASP A 36 15.41 8.71 -17.96
C ASP A 36 15.46 10.11 -17.33
N ARG A 37 16.66 10.70 -17.19
CA ARG A 37 16.89 12.05 -16.65
C ARG A 37 16.42 13.15 -17.58
N TYR A 38 16.23 12.87 -18.88
CA TYR A 38 15.72 13.85 -19.83
C TYR A 38 14.20 13.82 -19.90
N PHE A 39 13.59 12.64 -19.97
CA PHE A 39 12.13 12.51 -20.09
C PHE A 39 11.37 12.66 -18.76
N PHE A 40 11.99 12.32 -17.63
CA PHE A 40 11.32 12.28 -16.32
C PHE A 40 11.96 13.21 -15.29
N ARG A 41 12.31 14.43 -15.71
CA ARG A 41 12.92 15.44 -14.82
C ARG A 41 12.05 15.74 -13.60
N GLY A 42 10.76 15.97 -13.80
CA GLY A 42 9.88 16.29 -12.67
C GLY A 42 9.67 15.09 -11.74
N SER A 43 9.60 13.85 -12.26
CA SER A 43 9.57 12.64 -11.42
C SER A 43 10.80 12.51 -10.50
N ILE A 44 11.98 12.95 -10.96
CA ILE A 44 13.18 12.98 -10.13
C ILE A 44 13.04 14.01 -9.00
N VAL A 45 12.59 15.22 -9.33
CA VAL A 45 12.32 16.28 -8.33
C VAL A 45 11.26 15.81 -7.32
N ALA A 46 10.17 15.24 -7.80
CA ALA A 46 9.10 14.66 -7.02
C ALA A 46 9.59 13.60 -6.02
N ARG A 47 10.48 12.70 -6.47
CA ARG A 47 11.11 11.71 -5.58
C ARG A 47 11.89 12.37 -4.46
N TYR A 48 12.69 13.41 -4.76
CA TYR A 48 13.45 14.12 -3.73
C TYR A 48 12.56 14.88 -2.76
N THR A 49 11.49 15.52 -3.25
CA THR A 49 10.48 16.18 -2.41
C THR A 49 9.84 15.19 -1.44
N PHE A 50 9.42 14.02 -1.92
CA PHE A 50 8.80 12.99 -1.08
C PHE A 50 9.77 12.43 -0.04
N ILE A 51 11.01 12.09 -0.43
CA ILE A 51 12.03 11.61 0.52
C ILE A 51 12.36 12.68 1.56
N GLY A 52 12.44 13.96 1.15
CA GLY A 52 12.64 15.09 2.06
C GLY A 52 11.53 15.22 3.09
N PHE A 53 10.27 15.08 2.66
CA PHE A 53 9.11 15.06 3.55
C PHE A 53 9.14 13.89 4.54
N VAL A 54 9.46 12.66 4.09
CA VAL A 54 9.59 11.51 5.00
C VAL A 54 10.70 11.77 6.02
N LYS A 55 11.86 12.29 5.59
CA LYS A 55 12.96 12.64 6.52
C LYS A 55 12.54 13.68 7.55
N SER A 56 11.78 14.72 7.18
CA SER A 56 11.31 15.72 8.13
C SER A 56 10.31 15.15 9.15
N LEU A 57 9.43 14.23 8.71
CA LEU A 57 8.57 13.47 9.61
C LEU A 57 9.39 12.66 10.62
N LEU A 58 10.40 11.94 10.14
CA LEU A 58 11.24 11.12 11.01
C LEU A 58 12.04 11.96 12.00
N GLN A 59 12.54 13.13 11.57
CA GLN A 59 13.24 14.05 12.47
C GLN A 59 12.30 14.58 13.56
N SER A 60 11.10 15.03 13.20
CA SER A 60 10.09 15.48 14.18
C SER A 60 9.76 14.40 15.22
N LYS A 61 9.81 13.11 14.83
CA LYS A 61 9.57 11.98 15.72
C LYS A 61 10.75 11.68 16.65
N LYS A 62 11.99 11.94 16.21
CA LYS A 62 13.18 11.84 17.07
C LYS A 62 13.19 12.94 18.12
N ASP A 63 12.84 14.16 17.73
CA ASP A 63 12.86 15.33 18.61
C ASP A 63 11.77 15.24 19.71
N GLU A 64 10.73 14.44 19.46
CA GLU A 64 9.67 14.10 20.43
C GLU A 64 10.05 12.95 21.42
N LYS A 65 11.28 12.39 21.37
CA LYS A 65 11.74 11.34 22.30
C LYS A 65 11.69 11.87 23.75
N GLY A 66 10.69 11.44 24.52
CA GLY A 66 10.57 11.76 25.94
C GLY A 66 9.16 11.89 26.50
N HIS A 67 8.10 11.89 25.67
CA HIS A 67 6.73 11.94 26.18
C HIS A 67 6.22 10.57 26.64
N PRO A 68 5.96 10.36 27.95
CA PRO A 68 5.64 9.04 28.53
C PRO A 68 4.25 8.49 28.16
N SER A 69 3.44 9.23 27.40
CA SER A 69 2.03 8.89 27.10
C SER A 69 1.76 8.45 25.66
N ARG A 70 2.78 8.34 24.80
CA ARG A 70 2.57 8.09 23.37
C ARG A 70 2.80 6.62 23.01
N ARG A 71 1.79 6.00 22.40
CA ARG A 71 1.89 4.63 21.86
C ARG A 71 3.07 4.53 20.89
N PRO A 72 3.88 3.46 20.94
CA PRO A 72 4.97 3.27 20.00
C PRO A 72 4.41 3.19 18.57
N CYS A 73 5.01 3.95 17.65
CA CYS A 73 4.74 3.84 16.23
C CYS A 73 5.74 2.86 15.59
N VAL A 74 5.44 2.40 14.37
CA VAL A 74 6.30 1.46 13.62
C VAL A 74 7.74 1.96 13.56
N TYR A 75 7.95 3.26 13.35
CA TYR A 75 9.28 3.88 13.37
C TYR A 75 10.03 3.69 14.70
N SER A 76 9.37 3.93 15.84
CA SER A 76 10.00 3.72 17.15
C SER A 76 10.28 2.26 17.44
N ILE A 77 9.50 1.35 16.85
CA ILE A 77 9.72 -0.10 16.97
C ILE A 77 10.96 -0.49 16.15
N LEU A 78 11.05 -0.05 14.89
CA LEU A 78 12.21 -0.33 14.02
C LEU A 78 13.51 0.24 14.59
N MET A 79 13.48 1.43 15.18
CA MET A 79 14.64 2.05 15.83
C MET A 79 15.12 1.33 17.09
N ASN A 80 14.26 0.54 17.74
CA ASN A 80 14.55 -0.15 18.99
C ASN A 80 14.59 -1.68 18.79
N SER A 81 14.80 -2.15 17.56
CA SER A 81 14.97 -3.58 17.27
C SER A 81 16.37 -4.03 17.68
N ASP A 82 16.45 -5.14 18.43
CA ASP A 82 17.69 -5.67 19.01
C ASP A 82 18.25 -6.85 18.18
N ASP A 83 17.99 -6.85 16.87
CA ASP A 83 18.14 -8.00 15.97
C ASP A 83 19.61 -8.24 15.52
N GLY A 84 20.59 -7.77 16.29
CA GLY A 84 22.02 -8.04 16.10
C GLY A 84 22.80 -7.03 15.25
N GLU A 85 22.22 -6.48 14.19
CA GLU A 85 22.87 -5.44 13.35
C GLU A 85 22.11 -4.11 13.33
N GLY A 86 20.83 -4.10 13.74
CA GLY A 86 19.96 -2.92 13.73
C GLY A 86 19.78 -2.32 12.32
N LEU A 87 18.74 -1.51 12.12
CA LEU A 87 18.57 -0.79 10.86
C LEU A 87 19.27 0.57 10.93
N GLY A 88 20.10 0.86 9.93
CA GLY A 88 20.74 2.16 9.78
C GLY A 88 19.71 3.27 9.52
N PRO A 89 20.05 4.54 9.78
CA PRO A 89 19.12 5.67 9.58
C PRO A 89 18.55 5.77 8.16
N ASN A 90 19.34 5.38 7.15
CA ASN A 90 18.91 5.38 5.75
C ASN A 90 17.96 4.22 5.44
N GLU A 91 18.19 3.05 6.03
CA GLU A 91 17.32 1.87 5.87
C GLU A 91 15.97 2.12 6.54
N ILE A 92 15.97 2.69 7.75
CA ILE A 92 14.72 3.06 8.43
C ILE A 92 13.96 4.12 7.62
N ALA A 93 14.66 5.08 7.02
CA ALA A 93 14.02 6.05 6.14
C ALA A 93 13.43 5.40 4.88
N ALA A 94 14.13 4.45 4.28
CA ALA A 94 13.65 3.69 3.13
C ALA A 94 12.42 2.84 3.47
N GLU A 95 12.46 2.09 4.57
CA GLU A 95 11.32 1.26 5.02
C GLU A 95 10.12 2.12 5.44
N SER A 96 10.36 3.26 6.10
CA SER A 96 9.28 4.20 6.42
C SER A 96 8.63 4.77 5.16
N THR A 97 9.44 5.10 4.14
CA THR A 97 8.95 5.54 2.83
C THR A 97 8.10 4.46 2.17
N ASN A 98 8.58 3.21 2.19
CA ASN A 98 7.88 2.05 1.64
C ASN A 98 6.52 1.83 2.31
N LEU A 99 6.47 1.80 3.65
CA LEU A 99 5.24 1.61 4.41
C LEU A 99 4.21 2.73 4.18
N ILE A 100 4.66 3.99 4.09
CA ILE A 100 3.78 5.13 3.79
C ILE A 100 3.14 4.96 2.41
N ILE A 101 3.94 4.64 1.39
CA ILE A 101 3.43 4.45 0.02
C ILE A 101 2.48 3.26 -0.02
N ALA A 102 2.93 2.09 0.45
CA ALA A 102 2.17 0.85 0.39
C ALA A 102 0.83 0.96 1.12
N GLY A 103 0.79 1.60 2.29
CA GLY A 103 -0.43 1.76 3.08
C GLY A 103 -1.37 2.87 2.59
N SER A 104 -0.85 3.96 2.04
CA SER A 104 -1.69 5.10 1.64
C SER A 104 -2.38 4.88 0.29
N ASP A 105 -1.62 4.51 -0.74
CA ASP A 105 -2.13 4.42 -2.11
C ASP A 105 -3.15 3.29 -2.25
N THR A 106 -2.81 2.10 -1.74
CA THR A 106 -3.69 0.93 -1.81
C THR A 106 -4.98 1.13 -1.03
N THR A 107 -4.91 1.62 0.21
CA THR A 107 -6.09 1.86 1.05
C THR A 107 -6.99 2.93 0.45
N SER A 108 -6.43 4.03 -0.04
CA SER A 108 -7.21 5.10 -0.67
C SER A 108 -7.95 4.60 -1.92
N THR A 109 -7.30 3.76 -2.72
CA THR A 109 -7.89 3.12 -3.91
C THR A 109 -9.04 2.21 -3.53
N VAL A 110 -8.88 1.36 -2.50
CA VAL A 110 -9.98 0.50 -2.01
C VAL A 110 -11.16 1.32 -1.52
N LEU A 111 -10.92 2.39 -0.75
CA LEU A 111 -11.99 3.24 -0.23
C LEU A 111 -12.73 3.96 -1.36
N ALA A 112 -12.00 4.48 -2.36
CA ALA A 112 -12.60 5.11 -3.53
C ALA A 112 -13.49 4.13 -4.30
N ALA A 113 -12.99 2.92 -4.58
CA ALA A 113 -13.78 1.87 -5.23
C ALA A 113 -15.00 1.48 -4.40
N PHE A 114 -14.83 1.27 -3.10
CA PHE A 114 -15.89 0.91 -2.17
C PHE A 114 -17.04 1.92 -2.20
N PHE A 115 -16.76 3.22 -2.00
CA PHE A 115 -17.81 4.23 -2.06
C PHE A 115 -18.41 4.37 -3.46
N PHE A 116 -17.61 4.24 -4.51
CA PHE A 116 -18.09 4.31 -5.89
C PHE A 116 -19.13 3.22 -6.19
N TYR A 117 -18.86 1.96 -5.83
CA TYR A 117 -19.77 0.85 -6.08
C TYR A 117 -20.94 0.81 -5.11
N LEU A 118 -20.68 1.03 -3.81
CA LEU A 118 -21.72 0.96 -2.79
C LEU A 118 -22.84 1.99 -3.03
N THR A 119 -22.49 3.23 -3.39
CA THR A 119 -23.47 4.30 -3.67
C THR A 119 -24.34 4.02 -4.90
N ARG A 120 -23.92 3.10 -5.78
CA ARG A 120 -24.67 2.70 -6.99
C ARG A 120 -25.53 1.46 -6.78
N CYS A 121 -25.46 0.83 -5.60
CA CYS A 121 -26.30 -0.31 -5.24
C CYS A 121 -27.14 0.06 -4.00
N PRO A 122 -28.35 0.63 -4.18
CA PRO A 122 -29.18 1.09 -3.06
C PRO A 122 -29.48 0.00 -2.03
N ALA A 123 -29.69 -1.24 -2.47
CA ALA A 123 -29.94 -2.39 -1.60
C ALA A 123 -28.73 -2.70 -0.71
N ALA A 124 -27.54 -2.82 -1.30
CA ALA A 124 -26.31 -3.10 -0.54
C ALA A 124 -25.95 -1.94 0.39
N TYR A 125 -26.13 -0.69 -0.06
CA TYR A 125 -25.94 0.50 0.78
C TYR A 125 -26.85 0.47 2.01
N ALA A 126 -28.15 0.23 1.83
CA ALA A 126 -29.12 0.19 2.91
C ALA A 126 -28.77 -0.91 3.93
N GLN A 127 -28.41 -2.10 3.44
CA GLN A 127 -28.06 -3.24 4.29
C GLN A 127 -26.76 -2.99 5.08
N ALA A 128 -25.69 -2.49 4.43
CA ALA A 128 -24.44 -2.16 5.10
C ALA A 128 -24.61 -1.05 6.14
N CYS A 129 -25.40 -0.01 5.82
CA CYS A 129 -25.73 1.05 6.77
C CYS A 129 -26.54 0.53 7.96
N SER A 130 -27.51 -0.35 7.73
CA SER A 130 -28.28 -0.97 8.81
C SER A 130 -27.39 -1.80 9.74
N GLU A 131 -26.49 -2.62 9.17
CA GLU A 131 -25.55 -3.43 9.95
C GLU A 131 -24.68 -2.54 10.86
N VAL A 132 -24.02 -1.54 10.28
CA VAL A 132 -23.15 -0.62 11.05
C VAL A 132 -23.92 0.12 12.14
N ARG A 133 -25.09 0.68 11.83
CA ARG A 133 -25.90 1.43 12.80
C ARG A 133 -26.46 0.54 13.92
N SER A 134 -26.67 -0.75 13.65
CA SER A 134 -27.11 -1.71 14.67
C SER A 134 -25.98 -2.23 15.55
N CYS A 135 -24.74 -2.23 15.05
CA CYS A 135 -23.58 -2.78 15.76
C CYS A 135 -22.96 -1.78 16.77
N PHE A 136 -23.05 -0.48 16.50
CA PHE A 136 -22.42 0.57 17.31
C PHE A 136 -23.45 1.56 17.86
N ASN A 137 -23.48 1.72 19.18
CA ASN A 137 -24.38 2.69 19.84
C ASN A 137 -23.73 4.07 20.00
N SER A 138 -22.40 4.13 19.93
CA SER A 138 -21.62 5.36 20.07
C SER A 138 -20.26 5.23 19.38
N CYS A 139 -19.58 6.35 19.14
CA CYS A 139 -18.23 6.33 18.56
C CYS A 139 -17.20 5.61 19.43
N SER A 140 -17.39 5.53 20.76
CA SER A 140 -16.46 4.80 21.64
C SER A 140 -16.48 3.31 21.38
N ASP A 141 -17.60 2.76 20.90
CA ASP A 141 -17.75 1.34 20.57
C ASP A 141 -16.91 0.94 19.35
N LEU A 142 -16.47 1.89 18.52
CA LEU A 142 -15.58 1.62 17.37
C LEU A 142 -14.22 1.08 17.80
N SER A 143 -13.80 1.29 19.05
CA SER A 143 -12.58 0.69 19.59
C SER A 143 -12.73 -0.81 19.90
N ASN A 144 -13.96 -1.33 19.90
CA ASN A 144 -14.24 -2.74 20.14
C ASN A 144 -14.02 -3.57 18.86
N HIS A 145 -12.87 -4.25 18.81
CA HIS A 145 -12.48 -5.08 17.68
C HIS A 145 -13.48 -6.22 17.39
N ALA A 146 -14.06 -6.83 18.42
CA ALA A 146 -15.02 -7.93 18.23
C ALA A 146 -16.30 -7.44 17.54
N ARG A 147 -16.77 -6.22 17.85
CA ARG A 147 -17.91 -5.61 17.16
C ARG A 147 -17.58 -5.27 15.71
N LEU A 148 -16.42 -4.67 15.45
CA LEU A 148 -15.96 -4.43 14.08
C LEU A 148 -15.88 -5.73 13.26
N ALA A 149 -15.37 -6.80 13.85
CA ALA A 149 -15.30 -8.11 13.20
C ALA A 149 -16.68 -8.73 12.92
N SER A 150 -17.72 -8.33 13.67
CA SER A 150 -19.09 -8.80 13.48
C SER A 150 -19.82 -8.16 12.28
N CYS A 151 -19.29 -7.07 11.72
CA CYS A 151 -19.85 -6.40 10.52
C CYS A 151 -19.51 -7.18 9.24
N THR A 152 -20.06 -8.39 9.14
CA THR A 152 -19.77 -9.33 8.05
C THR A 152 -20.24 -8.83 6.68
N TYR A 153 -21.36 -8.12 6.60
CA TYR A 153 -21.89 -7.61 5.35
C TYR A 153 -21.08 -6.41 4.85
N LEU A 154 -20.72 -5.47 5.73
CA LEU A 154 -19.79 -4.39 5.40
C LEU A 154 -18.47 -4.96 4.89
N ARG A 155 -17.94 -5.99 5.55
CA ARG A 155 -16.73 -6.68 5.10
C ARG A 155 -16.90 -7.27 3.71
N ALA A 156 -18.02 -7.95 3.45
CA ALA A 156 -18.33 -8.50 2.13
C ALA A 156 -18.42 -7.41 1.05
N CYS A 157 -18.97 -6.23 1.35
CA CYS A 157 -18.98 -5.10 0.41
C CYS A 157 -17.56 -4.59 0.09
N ILE A 158 -16.68 -4.52 1.09
CA ILE A 158 -15.27 -4.13 0.89
C ILE A 158 -14.54 -5.19 0.05
N ASP A 159 -14.71 -6.47 0.37
CA ASP A 159 -14.11 -7.58 -0.37
C ASP A 159 -14.60 -7.63 -1.82
N GLU A 160 -15.89 -7.40 -2.06
CA GLU A 160 -16.46 -7.32 -3.41
C GLU A 160 -15.92 -6.10 -4.18
N SER A 161 -15.71 -4.97 -3.50
CA SER A 161 -15.09 -3.79 -4.12
C SER A 161 -13.65 -4.07 -4.55
N MET A 162 -12.88 -4.80 -3.74
CA MET A 162 -11.53 -5.26 -4.10
C MET A 162 -11.54 -6.33 -5.18
N ARG A 163 -12.60 -7.15 -5.28
CA ARG A 163 -12.76 -8.13 -6.35
C ARG A 163 -13.00 -7.45 -7.70
N ILE A 164 -13.82 -6.40 -7.73
CA ILE A 164 -14.17 -5.65 -8.94
C ILE A 164 -13.04 -4.70 -9.36
N ALA A 165 -12.48 -3.96 -8.40
CA ALA A 165 -11.43 -2.97 -8.60
C ALA A 165 -10.27 -3.19 -7.61
N PRO A 166 -9.44 -4.23 -7.84
CA PRO A 166 -8.29 -4.51 -7.00
C PRO A 166 -7.32 -3.31 -7.00
N PRO A 167 -6.87 -2.85 -5.82
CA PRO A 167 -5.92 -1.74 -5.71
C PRO A 167 -4.54 -2.09 -6.28
N VAL A 168 -4.22 -3.39 -6.36
CA VAL A 168 -2.98 -3.90 -6.93
C VAL A 168 -3.35 -4.98 -7.96
N ALA A 169 -3.13 -4.68 -9.24
CA ALA A 169 -3.60 -5.52 -10.36
C ALA A 169 -2.75 -6.79 -10.61
N SER A 170 -1.58 -6.88 -9.98
CA SER A 170 -0.61 -7.97 -10.19
C SER A 170 0.09 -8.28 -8.87
N ALA A 171 0.34 -9.55 -8.59
CA ALA A 171 1.18 -9.91 -7.44
C ALA A 171 2.61 -9.37 -7.62
N LEU A 172 3.30 -9.14 -6.51
CA LEU A 172 4.71 -8.78 -6.53
C LEU A 172 5.52 -9.91 -7.16
N PHE A 173 6.52 -9.54 -7.98
CA PHE A 173 7.41 -10.52 -8.59
C PHE A 173 8.09 -11.38 -7.53
N ARG A 174 8.26 -12.66 -7.85
CA ARG A 174 9.06 -13.61 -7.09
C ARG A 174 10.26 -14.02 -7.93
N GLU A 175 11.34 -14.33 -7.22
CA GLU A 175 12.56 -14.90 -7.78
C GLU A 175 12.73 -16.31 -7.20
N VAL A 176 13.15 -17.26 -8.04
CA VAL A 176 13.44 -18.61 -7.60
C VAL A 176 14.82 -18.65 -6.95
N GLU A 177 14.84 -18.97 -5.66
CA GLU A 177 16.06 -19.11 -4.85
C GLU A 177 16.99 -20.25 -5.35
N SER A 178 18.19 -20.29 -4.78
CA SER A 178 19.15 -21.37 -5.04
C SER A 178 18.54 -22.75 -4.76
N GLY A 179 18.68 -23.67 -5.71
CA GLY A 179 18.10 -25.02 -5.63
C GLY A 179 16.89 -25.24 -6.55
N GLY A 180 16.35 -24.17 -7.13
CA GLY A 180 15.18 -24.25 -8.01
C GLY A 180 13.87 -24.48 -7.24
N ALA A 181 12.76 -24.49 -7.95
CA ALA A 181 11.44 -24.74 -7.37
C ALA A 181 10.60 -25.64 -8.28
N VAL A 182 9.71 -26.46 -7.72
CA VAL A 182 8.72 -27.22 -8.49
C VAL A 182 7.35 -26.61 -8.26
N VAL A 183 6.71 -26.13 -9.33
CA VAL A 183 5.35 -25.54 -9.30
C VAL A 183 4.51 -26.27 -10.33
N ASP A 184 3.36 -26.81 -9.92
CA ASP A 184 2.46 -27.60 -10.78
C ASP A 184 3.22 -28.68 -11.59
N ALA A 185 4.11 -29.42 -10.92
CA ALA A 185 5.00 -30.43 -11.51
C ALA A 185 6.04 -29.92 -12.54
N HIS A 186 6.21 -28.61 -12.68
CA HIS A 186 7.23 -28.00 -13.54
C HIS A 186 8.40 -27.50 -12.71
N PHE A 187 9.61 -27.89 -13.08
CA PHE A 187 10.84 -27.39 -12.45
C PHE A 187 11.21 -26.01 -13.01
N LEU A 188 11.44 -25.07 -12.10
CA LEU A 188 11.87 -23.71 -12.36
C LEU A 188 13.32 -23.56 -11.87
N PRO A 189 14.25 -23.17 -12.75
CA PRO A 189 15.65 -22.98 -12.36
C PRO A 189 15.81 -21.74 -11.46
N ALA A 190 16.89 -21.73 -10.66
CA ALA A 190 17.28 -20.58 -9.85
C ALA A 190 17.51 -19.33 -10.72
N GLY A 191 17.19 -18.15 -10.19
CA GLY A 191 17.28 -16.87 -10.90
C GLY A 191 16.15 -16.64 -11.91
N CYS A 192 15.16 -17.52 -11.98
CA CYS A 192 13.96 -17.27 -12.75
C CYS A 192 13.09 -16.22 -12.02
N GLU A 193 12.92 -15.04 -12.64
CA GLU A 193 12.08 -13.94 -12.18
C GLU A 193 10.73 -13.92 -12.92
N GLY A 194 9.72 -13.27 -12.34
CA GLY A 194 8.55 -12.85 -13.10
C GLY A 194 7.28 -13.64 -12.87
N PHE A 195 7.29 -14.60 -11.94
CA PHE A 195 6.08 -15.33 -11.55
C PHE A 195 5.15 -14.38 -10.80
N SER A 196 4.10 -13.94 -11.48
CA SER A 196 3.00 -13.22 -10.88
C SER A 196 1.72 -13.68 -11.55
N TYR A 197 0.72 -14.04 -10.74
CA TYR A 197 -0.63 -14.26 -11.23
C TYR A 197 -1.34 -12.91 -11.32
N HIS A 198 -2.05 -12.69 -12.42
CA HIS A 198 -2.95 -11.55 -12.51
C HIS A 198 -4.10 -11.75 -11.54
N VAL A 199 -4.18 -10.88 -10.53
CA VAL A 199 -5.21 -10.92 -9.48
C VAL A 199 -6.62 -10.89 -10.09
N TYR A 200 -6.79 -10.17 -11.21
CA TYR A 200 -8.04 -10.16 -11.98
C TYR A 200 -8.43 -11.54 -12.54
N ILE A 201 -7.47 -12.33 -13.06
CA ILE A 201 -7.74 -13.65 -13.64
C ILE A 201 -8.21 -14.61 -12.54
N VAL A 202 -7.56 -14.59 -11.38
CA VAL A 202 -7.93 -15.43 -10.23
C VAL A 202 -9.32 -15.06 -9.71
N SER A 203 -9.62 -13.77 -9.56
CA SER A 203 -10.94 -13.28 -9.16
C SER A 203 -12.05 -13.63 -10.15
N LEU A 204 -11.76 -13.61 -11.46
CA LEU A 204 -12.72 -13.97 -12.51
C LEU A 204 -12.95 -15.48 -12.57
N MET A 205 -11.89 -16.29 -12.45
CA MET A 205 -11.97 -17.76 -12.39
C MET A 205 -12.81 -18.22 -11.20
N SER A 206 -12.69 -17.52 -10.06
CA SER A 206 -13.49 -17.79 -8.86
C SER A 206 -14.99 -17.53 -9.04
N LEU A 207 -15.38 -16.63 -9.96
CA LEU A 207 -16.77 -16.39 -10.33
C LEU A 207 -17.30 -17.46 -11.29
N LEU A 208 -16.48 -17.95 -12.23
CA LEU A 208 -16.85 -19.00 -13.17
C LEU A 208 -16.97 -20.38 -12.51
N ALA A 209 -16.34 -20.55 -11.34
CA ALA A 209 -16.40 -21.78 -10.54
C ALA A 209 -17.61 -21.86 -9.58
N ARG A 210 -18.51 -20.86 -9.58
CA ARG A 210 -19.76 -20.82 -8.81
C ARG A 210 -20.96 -20.93 -9.75
#